data_AF-K1SHZ1-F1
#
_entry.id   AF-K1SHZ1-F1
#
_cell.length_a   1.000
_cell.length_b   1.000
_cell.length_c   1.000
_cell.angle_alpha   90.00
_cell.angle_beta   90.00
_cell.angle_gamma   90.00
#
_symmetry.space_group_name_H-M   'P 1'
#
loop_
_entity.id
_entity.type
_entity.pdbx_description
1 polymer ?
#
loop_
_entity_poly.entity_id
_entity_poly.type
_entity_poly.pdbx_seq_one_letter_code
_entity_poly.pdbx_strand_id
1 'polypeptide(L)'
;MDSPYLANDRAAENTLPPDERFFVIETDDGYAIWDDLTEAIYIDDEGVSEEFKSEWQANDYLEQVKKSVSELDTAKALIDEYCREEFERDEGADYTDLSNVELAYTTTEDDKHEIQARVNLVDYRLETLVDGKVVRSEQFSSLEDMIERSLQSLSFNDLVYLSDEEIEIAEQNSVEQPEQKAAEPFTPAFSQPKRSRVQTFDLHPEIPLSERHTFDLASHEVPEAGKKERFGWNMEAIRVLKECEFDNRFATPEEQEILSQYVGWGGIPEAFDENNPSWADEFIELYTALSPDEYESARASTLTAFYTPPVVISSIYKAMEQMGFREGNILEPSCGIGNFIGMLPQSMQDSKIYGVEIDKISAGIAQQLYQKTSIAAQPFEEANIPDSFFDAVIGNVPFGDIRVNDRRYNKHNFLIHDYFFAKSLDKLRPGGVM
;
A
#
# COMPACT_ATOMS: atom_id res chain seq x y z
N MET A 1 -37.53 49.01 13.15
CA MET A 1 -36.74 49.44 11.99
C MET A 1 -35.43 48.71 12.14
N ASP A 2 -35.40 47.51 11.57
CA ASP A 2 -34.27 46.60 11.62
C ASP A 2 -33.24 47.00 10.56
N SER A 3 -31.98 47.03 10.95
CA SER A 3 -30.84 47.26 10.05
C SER A 3 -30.32 45.90 9.58
N PRO A 4 -30.24 45.64 8.26
CA PRO A 4 -29.93 44.33 7.71
C PRO A 4 -28.41 44.20 7.50
N TYR A 5 -27.72 43.56 8.44
CA TYR A 5 -26.49 42.81 8.17
C TYR A 5 -26.43 41.72 9.24
N LEU A 6 -27.28 40.71 9.01
CA LEU A 6 -27.19 39.39 9.60
C LEU A 6 -25.97 38.68 9.00
N ALA A 7 -25.27 37.95 9.86
CA ALA A 7 -24.50 36.74 9.57
C ALA A 7 -23.68 36.74 8.27
N ASN A 8 -22.40 37.10 8.36
CA ASN A 8 -21.40 36.60 7.42
C ASN A 8 -20.53 35.58 8.14
N ASP A 9 -20.66 34.34 7.67
CA ASP A 9 -19.59 33.38 7.40
C ASP A 9 -18.54 33.15 8.48
N ARG A 10 -18.82 32.14 9.31
CA ARG A 10 -17.78 31.32 9.96
C ARG A 10 -17.43 30.12 9.07
N ALA A 11 -17.18 30.36 7.79
CA ALA A 11 -16.75 29.35 6.81
C ALA A 11 -15.66 29.88 5.86
N ALA A 12 -14.94 30.93 6.28
CA ALA A 12 -13.73 31.42 5.60
C ALA A 12 -12.62 31.53 6.65
N GLU A 13 -12.28 30.42 7.30
CA GLU A 13 -11.07 30.35 8.12
C GLU A 13 -9.91 29.92 7.20
N ASN A 14 -8.99 30.87 6.96
CA ASN A 14 -7.60 30.65 6.56
C ASN A 14 -7.29 30.16 5.13
N THR A 15 -7.39 31.04 4.13
CA THR A 15 -6.71 30.83 2.84
C THR A 15 -5.84 32.04 2.46
N LEU A 16 -4.52 31.87 2.59
CA LEU A 16 -3.54 32.74 1.94
C LEU A 16 -3.26 32.17 0.55
N PRO A 17 -3.20 33.00 -0.51
CA PRO A 17 -2.78 32.55 -1.84
C PRO A 17 -1.43 31.82 -1.76
N PRO A 18 -1.17 30.76 -2.57
CA PRO A 18 0.09 30.02 -2.50
C PRO A 18 1.35 30.89 -2.58
N ASP A 19 1.32 31.98 -3.36
CA ASP A 19 2.41 32.95 -3.49
C ASP A 19 2.65 33.80 -2.24
N GLU A 20 1.63 33.99 -1.40
CA GLU A 20 1.72 34.72 -0.14
C GLU A 20 1.89 33.77 1.07
N ARG A 21 1.57 32.48 0.89
CA ARG A 21 1.58 31.44 1.93
C ARG A 21 2.92 30.74 2.06
N PHE A 22 3.56 30.38 0.95
CA PHE A 22 4.75 29.55 0.95
C PHE A 22 6.01 30.31 0.56
N PHE A 23 7.08 30.14 1.33
CA PHE A 23 8.38 30.76 1.04
C PHE A 23 9.54 29.90 1.56
N VAL A 24 10.71 30.03 0.91
CA VAL A 24 11.94 29.38 1.36
C VAL A 24 12.50 30.09 2.60
N ILE A 25 12.86 29.31 3.61
CA ILE A 25 13.59 29.76 4.80
C ILE A 25 14.92 29.00 4.95
N GLU A 26 15.88 29.61 5.64
CA GLU A 26 17.15 28.95 6.04
C GLU A 26 16.96 28.26 7.39
N THR A 27 17.44 27.02 7.52
CA THR A 27 17.42 26.21 8.74
C THR A 27 18.84 25.89 9.19
N ASP A 28 19.01 25.28 10.37
CA ASP A 28 20.34 24.87 10.86
C ASP A 28 21.00 23.80 9.97
N ASP A 29 20.19 23.05 9.22
CA ASP A 29 20.60 21.91 8.39
C ASP A 29 20.48 22.19 6.87
N GLY A 30 20.01 23.39 6.46
CA GLY A 30 19.92 23.80 5.07
C GLY A 30 18.83 24.85 4.79
N TYR A 31 17.88 24.49 3.94
CA TYR A 31 16.73 25.31 3.54
C TYR A 31 15.45 24.49 3.62
N ALA A 32 14.32 25.11 3.96
CA ALA A 32 13.03 24.43 4.00
C ALA A 32 11.92 25.33 3.43
N ILE A 33 10.77 24.75 3.11
CA ILE A 33 9.57 25.52 2.78
C ILE A 33 8.85 25.86 4.07
N TRP A 34 8.56 27.14 4.27
CA TRP A 34 7.70 27.61 5.35
C TRP A 34 6.27 27.79 4.86
N ASP A 35 5.31 27.39 5.69
CA ASP A 35 3.90 27.65 5.50
C ASP A 35 3.43 28.67 6.53
N ASP A 36 3.13 29.89 6.06
CA ASP A 36 2.70 31.00 6.91
C ASP A 36 1.34 30.74 7.57
N LEU A 37 0.52 29.88 6.97
CA LEU A 37 -0.80 29.55 7.49
C LEU A 37 -0.73 28.71 8.76
N THR A 38 0.21 27.77 8.79
CA THR A 38 0.45 26.85 9.92
C THR A 38 1.54 27.37 10.87
N GLU A 39 2.22 28.45 10.49
CA GLU A 39 3.39 28.99 11.19
C GLU A 39 4.45 27.91 11.44
N ALA A 40 4.68 27.04 10.44
CA ALA A 40 5.58 25.90 10.54
C ALA A 40 6.28 25.60 9.21
N ILE A 41 7.27 24.70 9.25
CA ILE A 41 7.80 24.09 8.03
C ILE A 41 6.65 23.34 7.35
N TYR A 42 6.49 23.59 6.06
CA TYR A 42 5.49 22.93 5.23
C TYR A 42 5.70 21.42 5.27
N ILE A 43 4.60 20.72 5.46
CA ILE A 43 4.50 19.28 5.42
C ILE A 43 3.57 18.98 4.26
N ASP A 44 4.03 18.16 3.32
CA ASP A 44 3.20 17.76 2.19
C ASP A 44 2.06 16.81 2.59
N ASP A 45 1.23 16.44 1.62
CA ASP A 45 0.06 15.58 1.86
C ASP A 45 0.45 14.15 2.32
N GLU A 46 1.72 13.76 2.20
CA GLU A 46 2.27 12.50 2.72
C GLU A 46 2.80 12.61 4.16
N GLY A 47 2.73 13.81 4.75
CA GLY A 47 3.22 14.05 6.10
C GLY A 47 4.73 14.27 6.16
N VAL A 48 5.39 14.54 5.02
CA VAL A 48 6.84 14.69 4.91
C VAL A 48 7.22 16.17 4.89
N SER A 49 8.23 16.54 5.69
CA SER A 49 8.90 17.84 5.61
C SER A 49 10.27 17.67 4.95
N GLU A 50 10.52 18.34 3.83
CA GLU A 50 11.81 18.28 3.14
C GLU A 50 12.75 19.41 3.57
N GLU A 51 13.99 19.05 3.90
CA GLU A 51 15.11 19.98 4.07
C GLU A 51 16.12 19.83 2.92
N PHE A 52 16.45 20.95 2.30
CA PHE A 52 17.29 21.04 1.11
C PHE A 52 18.67 21.58 1.45
N LYS A 53 19.72 20.96 0.90
CA LYS A 53 21.11 21.44 1.06
C LYS A 53 21.43 22.70 0.24
N SER A 54 20.53 23.14 -0.64
CA SER A 54 20.71 24.35 -1.43
C SER A 54 19.42 25.14 -1.62
N GLU A 55 19.54 26.47 -1.59
CA GLU A 55 18.44 27.42 -1.82
C GLU A 55 17.76 27.21 -3.19
N TRP A 56 18.54 26.79 -4.20
CA TRP A 56 18.00 26.51 -5.53
C TRP A 56 17.05 25.31 -5.54
N GLN A 57 17.40 24.22 -4.86
CA GLN A 57 16.51 23.06 -4.72
C GLN A 57 15.23 23.41 -3.97
N ALA A 58 15.36 24.18 -2.89
CA ALA A 58 14.20 24.66 -2.14
C ALA A 58 13.28 25.55 -3.01
N ASN A 59 13.83 26.43 -3.84
CA ASN A 59 13.00 27.25 -4.73
C ASN A 59 12.35 26.45 -5.86
N ASP A 60 13.01 25.42 -6.40
CA ASP A 60 12.40 24.55 -7.41
C ASP A 60 11.22 23.76 -6.82
N TYR A 61 11.40 23.20 -5.62
CA TYR A 61 10.34 22.52 -4.89
C TYR A 61 9.20 23.46 -4.47
N LEU A 62 9.52 24.70 -4.06
CA LEU A 62 8.52 25.73 -3.75
C LEU A 62 7.54 25.97 -4.90
N GLU A 63 8.04 26.05 -6.13
CA GLU A 63 7.18 26.25 -7.31
C GLU A 63 6.27 25.03 -7.56
N GLN A 64 6.75 23.82 -7.27
CA GLN A 64 5.94 22.60 -7.34
C GLN A 64 4.83 22.60 -6.26
N VAL A 65 5.16 22.97 -5.01
CA VAL A 65 4.18 23.11 -3.91
C VAL A 65 3.12 24.15 -4.25
N LYS A 66 3.52 25.31 -4.77
CA LYS A 66 2.56 26.35 -5.17
C LYS A 66 1.63 25.87 -6.28
N LYS A 67 2.18 25.15 -7.26
CA LYS A 67 1.40 24.58 -8.36
C LYS A 67 0.38 23.56 -7.82
N SER A 68 0.81 22.58 -7.02
CA SER A 68 -0.07 21.53 -6.49
C SER A 68 -1.19 22.09 -5.61
N VAL A 69 -0.87 23.02 -4.70
CA VAL A 69 -1.88 23.66 -3.84
C VAL A 69 -2.85 24.49 -4.67
N SER A 70 -2.37 25.21 -5.69
CA SER A 70 -3.25 25.96 -6.60
C SER A 70 -4.20 25.06 -7.39
N GLU A 71 -3.74 23.89 -7.84
CA GLU A 71 -4.58 22.91 -8.53
C GLU A 71 -5.64 22.32 -7.59
N LEU A 72 -5.25 21.95 -6.36
CA LEU A 72 -6.18 21.43 -5.35
C LEU A 72 -7.25 22.46 -4.97
N ASP A 73 -6.87 23.71 -4.76
CA ASP A 73 -7.81 24.80 -4.48
C ASP A 73 -8.78 25.03 -5.66
N THR A 74 -8.28 24.92 -6.90
CA THR A 74 -9.10 25.02 -8.11
C THR A 74 -10.10 23.85 -8.21
N ALA A 75 -9.64 22.62 -7.95
CA ALA A 75 -10.50 21.44 -7.95
C ALA A 75 -11.61 21.54 -6.89
N LYS A 76 -11.26 21.95 -5.67
CA LYS A 76 -12.24 22.20 -4.59
C LYS A 76 -13.25 23.27 -4.99
N ALA A 77 -12.78 24.41 -5.52
CA ALA A 77 -13.66 25.49 -5.95
C ALA A 77 -14.68 25.04 -7.00
N LEU A 78 -14.27 24.24 -7.99
CA LEU A 78 -15.16 23.69 -9.01
C LEU A 78 -16.19 22.72 -8.44
N ILE A 79 -15.78 21.85 -7.51
CA ILE A 79 -16.67 20.91 -6.83
C ILE A 79 -17.68 21.68 -5.94
N ASP A 80 -17.23 22.69 -5.21
CA ASP A 80 -18.10 23.54 -4.37
C ASP A 80 -19.08 24.36 -5.21
N GLU A 81 -18.65 24.88 -6.36
CA GLU A 81 -19.51 25.56 -7.32
C GLU A 81 -20.59 24.61 -7.84
N TYR A 82 -20.20 23.42 -8.29
CA TYR A 82 -21.12 22.36 -8.69
C TYR A 82 -22.11 22.00 -7.56
N CYS A 83 -21.64 21.80 -6.33
CA CYS A 83 -22.49 21.44 -5.20
C CYS A 83 -23.51 22.53 -4.86
N ARG A 84 -23.10 23.80 -4.97
CA ARG A 84 -23.97 24.95 -4.74
C ARG A 84 -25.04 25.07 -5.82
N GLU A 85 -24.66 24.86 -7.08
CA GLU A 85 -25.58 24.96 -8.23
C GLU A 85 -26.60 23.81 -8.24
N GLU A 86 -26.18 22.58 -7.98
CA GLU A 86 -27.06 21.39 -8.06
C GLU A 86 -27.88 21.13 -6.79
N PHE A 87 -27.32 21.39 -5.60
CA PHE A 87 -27.96 21.01 -4.33
C PHE A 87 -28.47 22.19 -3.50
N GLU A 88 -28.33 23.43 -3.99
CA GLU A 88 -28.70 24.66 -3.28
C GLU A 88 -28.12 24.74 -1.85
N ARG A 89 -26.94 24.13 -1.63
CA ARG A 89 -26.24 24.14 -0.34
C ARG A 89 -25.26 25.30 -0.30
N ASP A 90 -25.33 26.09 0.78
CA ASP A 90 -24.34 27.14 1.07
C ASP A 90 -23.01 26.52 1.56
N GLU A 91 -23.07 25.31 2.12
CA GLU A 91 -21.92 24.52 2.54
C GLU A 91 -21.36 23.74 1.34
N GLY A 92 -20.05 23.83 1.12
CA GLY A 92 -19.32 23.10 0.08
C GLY A 92 -19.31 21.57 0.30
N ALA A 93 -18.57 20.85 -0.54
CA ALA A 93 -18.39 19.42 -0.35
C ALA A 93 -17.58 19.10 0.92
N ASP A 94 -17.71 17.86 1.42
CA ASP A 94 -16.89 17.39 2.53
C ASP A 94 -15.51 16.95 2.02
N TYR A 95 -14.49 17.74 2.36
CA TYR A 95 -13.09 17.48 2.02
C TYR A 95 -12.30 16.82 3.16
N THR A 96 -12.97 16.29 4.18
CA THR A 96 -12.31 15.54 5.28
C THR A 96 -11.56 14.32 4.76
N ASP A 97 -12.02 13.73 3.65
CA ASP A 97 -11.37 12.64 2.94
C ASP A 97 -11.24 12.96 1.45
N LEU A 98 -10.08 13.48 1.05
CA LEU A 98 -9.79 13.81 -0.36
C LEU A 98 -9.78 12.58 -1.28
N SER A 99 -9.66 11.36 -0.72
CA SER A 99 -9.74 10.13 -1.50
C SER A 99 -11.19 9.69 -1.80
N ASN A 100 -12.16 10.33 -1.15
CA ASN A 100 -13.57 9.99 -1.24
C ASN A 100 -14.46 11.23 -1.04
N VAL A 101 -14.35 12.20 -1.95
CA VAL A 101 -15.25 13.36 -1.97
C VAL A 101 -16.54 12.96 -2.68
N GLU A 102 -17.64 12.90 -1.95
CA GLU A 102 -18.95 12.56 -2.50
C GLU A 102 -19.49 13.71 -3.37
N LEU A 103 -19.88 13.39 -4.60
CA LEU A 103 -20.39 14.36 -5.58
C LEU A 103 -21.91 14.24 -5.75
N ALA A 104 -22.44 13.02 -5.79
CA ALA A 104 -23.87 12.79 -6.00
C ALA A 104 -24.37 11.54 -5.31
N TYR A 105 -25.64 11.56 -4.91
CA TYR A 105 -26.36 10.41 -4.37
C TYR A 105 -27.81 10.45 -4.87
N THR A 106 -28.31 9.34 -5.42
CA THR A 106 -29.72 9.17 -5.84
C THR A 106 -30.12 7.71 -5.84
N THR A 107 -31.36 7.41 -6.18
CA THR A 107 -31.85 6.06 -6.51
C THR A 107 -32.31 5.99 -7.97
N THR A 108 -32.41 4.78 -8.51
CA THR A 108 -33.10 4.53 -9.79
C THR A 108 -34.58 4.90 -9.70
N GLU A 109 -35.26 5.12 -10.84
CA GLU A 109 -36.69 5.50 -10.87
C GLU A 109 -37.63 4.50 -10.15
N ASP A 110 -37.21 3.24 -10.03
CA ASP A 110 -37.94 2.18 -9.35
C ASP A 110 -37.52 1.98 -7.88
N ASP A 111 -36.66 2.86 -7.35
CA ASP A 111 -36.11 2.88 -6.00
C ASP A 111 -35.41 1.57 -5.58
N LYS A 112 -34.96 0.75 -6.55
CA LYS A 112 -34.31 -0.52 -6.25
C LYS A 112 -32.81 -0.42 -6.06
N HIS A 113 -32.17 0.54 -6.70
CA HIS A 113 -30.72 0.66 -6.72
C HIS A 113 -30.28 2.05 -6.28
N GLU A 114 -29.34 2.11 -5.34
CA GLU A 114 -28.69 3.35 -4.90
C GLU A 114 -27.55 3.69 -5.86
N ILE A 115 -27.49 4.92 -6.35
CA ILE A 115 -26.45 5.43 -7.24
C ILE A 115 -25.65 6.48 -6.49
N GLN A 116 -24.33 6.33 -6.46
CA GLN A 116 -23.41 7.27 -5.82
C GLN A 116 -22.34 7.67 -6.82
N ALA A 117 -21.97 8.95 -6.85
CA ALA A 117 -20.81 9.42 -7.59
C ALA A 117 -19.82 10.07 -6.62
N ARG A 118 -18.54 9.78 -6.78
CA ARG A 118 -17.47 10.30 -5.93
C ARG A 118 -16.22 10.58 -6.73
N VAL A 119 -15.41 11.51 -6.24
CA VAL A 119 -14.08 11.80 -6.78
C VAL A 119 -13.01 11.56 -5.73
N ASN A 120 -11.91 10.97 -6.17
CA ASN A 120 -10.67 10.83 -5.43
C ASN A 120 -9.67 11.84 -6.01
N LEU A 121 -9.40 12.89 -5.26
CA LEU A 121 -8.49 13.98 -5.63
C LEU A 121 -7.01 13.62 -5.39
N VAL A 122 -6.73 12.53 -4.67
CA VAL A 122 -5.38 12.02 -4.40
C VAL A 122 -4.92 11.08 -5.52
N ASP A 123 -5.76 10.13 -5.90
CA ASP A 123 -5.51 9.16 -6.97
C ASP A 123 -6.02 9.64 -8.34
N TYR A 124 -6.57 10.85 -8.44
CA TYR A 124 -7.14 11.41 -9.66
C TYR A 124 -8.14 10.45 -10.35
N ARG A 125 -9.16 9.99 -9.62
CA ARG A 125 -10.17 9.05 -10.13
C ARG A 125 -11.60 9.51 -9.86
N LEU A 126 -12.47 9.41 -10.85
CA LEU A 126 -13.92 9.64 -10.73
C LEU A 126 -14.66 8.31 -10.83
N GLU A 127 -15.55 8.01 -9.88
CA GLU A 127 -16.29 6.75 -9.82
C GLU A 127 -17.79 6.97 -9.68
N THR A 128 -18.57 6.17 -10.42
CA THR A 128 -20.01 5.98 -10.18
C THR A 128 -20.23 4.57 -9.66
N LEU A 129 -20.96 4.45 -8.56
CA LEU A 129 -21.29 3.23 -7.86
C LEU A 129 -22.78 2.98 -7.90
N VAL A 130 -23.17 1.70 -8.02
CA VAL A 130 -24.55 1.24 -7.85
C VAL A 130 -24.57 0.18 -6.74
N ASP A 131 -25.39 0.39 -5.71
CA ASP A 131 -25.44 -0.43 -4.48
C ASP A 131 -24.06 -0.68 -3.86
N GLY A 132 -23.22 0.37 -3.84
CA GLY A 132 -21.86 0.33 -3.31
C GLY A 132 -20.85 -0.38 -4.21
N LYS A 133 -21.19 -0.72 -5.47
CA LYS A 133 -20.28 -1.35 -6.45
C LYS A 133 -19.95 -0.37 -7.55
N VAL A 134 -18.65 -0.18 -7.84
CA VAL A 134 -18.19 0.67 -8.94
C VAL A 134 -18.67 0.09 -10.28
N VAL A 135 -19.54 0.82 -10.98
CA VAL A 135 -20.02 0.48 -12.33
C VAL A 135 -19.31 1.28 -13.40
N ARG A 136 -18.81 2.47 -13.05
CA ARG A 136 -18.04 3.36 -13.93
C ARG A 136 -16.86 3.93 -13.17
N SER A 137 -15.69 3.95 -13.79
CA SER A 137 -14.47 4.52 -13.23
C SER A 137 -13.67 5.19 -14.34
N GLU A 138 -13.35 6.47 -14.15
CA GLU A 138 -12.46 7.24 -15.04
C GLU A 138 -11.19 7.65 -14.27
N GLN A 139 -10.03 7.26 -14.79
CA GLN A 139 -8.73 7.54 -14.22
C GLN A 139 -8.06 8.67 -15.01
N PHE A 140 -7.53 9.67 -14.31
CA PHE A 140 -6.81 10.80 -14.89
C PHE A 140 -5.31 10.67 -14.61
N SER A 141 -4.51 11.33 -15.45
CA SER A 141 -3.04 11.28 -15.36
C SER A 141 -2.46 12.25 -14.33
N SER A 142 -3.20 13.31 -14.00
CA SER A 142 -2.87 14.30 -12.99
C SER A 142 -4.13 15.03 -12.52
N LEU A 143 -4.02 15.83 -11.47
CA LEU A 143 -5.10 16.71 -11.03
C LEU A 143 -5.44 17.77 -12.09
N GLU A 144 -4.43 18.32 -12.78
CA GLU A 144 -4.61 19.23 -13.93
C GLU A 144 -5.48 18.59 -15.03
N ASP A 145 -5.18 17.35 -15.42
CA ASP A 145 -5.94 16.57 -16.43
C ASP A 145 -7.38 16.31 -15.97
N MET A 146 -7.58 15.99 -14.68
CA MET A 146 -8.91 15.83 -14.07
C MET A 146 -9.72 17.14 -14.08
N ILE A 147 -9.08 18.26 -13.73
CA ILE A 147 -9.73 19.58 -13.73
C ILE A 147 -10.23 19.91 -15.14
N GLU A 148 -9.36 19.79 -16.14
CA GLU A 148 -9.67 20.17 -17.52
C GLU A 148 -10.73 19.27 -18.18
N ARG A 149 -10.69 17.96 -17.90
CA ARG A 149 -11.54 16.98 -18.61
C ARG A 149 -12.81 16.60 -17.87
N SER A 150 -12.88 16.85 -16.57
CA SER A 150 -13.99 16.38 -15.73
C SER A 150 -14.55 17.47 -14.83
N LEU A 151 -13.75 18.04 -13.92
CA LEU A 151 -14.30 18.90 -12.86
C LEU A 151 -14.90 20.21 -13.40
N GLN A 152 -14.39 20.76 -14.50
CA GLN A 152 -14.93 21.98 -15.13
C GLN A 152 -16.34 21.81 -15.73
N SER A 153 -16.80 20.57 -15.94
CA SER A 153 -18.10 20.29 -16.56
C SER A 153 -18.88 19.22 -15.80
N LEU A 154 -18.78 19.22 -14.47
CA LEU A 154 -19.59 18.34 -13.63
C LEU A 154 -21.08 18.60 -13.85
N SER A 155 -21.85 17.52 -13.93
CA SER A 155 -23.27 17.53 -14.23
C SER A 155 -23.91 16.38 -13.47
N PHE A 156 -24.91 16.67 -12.64
CA PHE A 156 -25.57 15.65 -11.83
C PHE A 156 -26.11 14.53 -12.72
N ASN A 157 -26.78 14.91 -13.82
CA ASN A 157 -27.33 13.95 -14.77
C ASN A 157 -26.24 13.04 -15.34
N ASP A 158 -25.09 13.57 -15.74
CA ASP A 158 -24.03 12.75 -16.32
C ASP A 158 -23.38 11.83 -15.29
N LEU A 159 -23.27 12.28 -14.03
CA LEU A 159 -22.69 11.52 -12.92
C LEU A 159 -23.54 10.32 -12.49
N VAL A 160 -24.87 10.47 -12.53
CA VAL A 160 -25.82 9.42 -12.09
C VAL A 160 -26.49 8.68 -13.25
N TYR A 161 -26.28 9.11 -14.49
CA TYR A 161 -26.78 8.41 -15.66
C TYR A 161 -26.11 7.05 -15.80
N LEU A 162 -26.94 6.00 -15.88
CA LEU A 162 -26.52 4.63 -16.12
C LEU A 162 -26.97 4.21 -17.52
N SER A 163 -26.06 3.64 -18.29
CA SER A 163 -26.36 2.91 -19.51
C SER A 163 -27.01 1.56 -19.20
N ASP A 164 -27.70 0.99 -20.20
CA ASP A 164 -28.30 -0.35 -20.07
C ASP A 164 -27.24 -1.42 -19.67
N GLU A 165 -26.00 -1.28 -20.13
CA GLU A 165 -24.89 -2.16 -19.76
C GLU A 165 -24.47 -2.00 -18.28
N GLU A 166 -24.46 -0.78 -17.74
CA GLU A 166 -24.14 -0.52 -16.33
C GLU A 166 -25.25 -0.99 -15.39
N ILE A 167 -26.52 -0.87 -15.82
CA ILE A 167 -27.66 -1.45 -15.11
C ILE A 167 -27.58 -2.98 -15.13
N GLU A 168 -27.22 -3.60 -16.25
CA GLU A 168 -26.99 -5.05 -16.31
C GLU A 168 -25.81 -5.49 -15.42
N ILE A 169 -24.74 -4.70 -15.32
CA ILE A 169 -23.62 -4.94 -14.39
C ILE A 169 -24.13 -4.88 -12.94
N ALA A 170 -25.01 -3.94 -12.61
CA ALA A 170 -25.64 -3.84 -11.29
C ALA A 170 -26.59 -5.03 -11.03
N GLU A 171 -27.45 -5.40 -11.97
CA GLU A 171 -28.46 -6.46 -11.85
C GLU A 171 -27.87 -7.87 -11.83
N GLN A 172 -26.87 -8.17 -12.68
CA GLN A 172 -26.16 -9.46 -12.66
C GLN A 172 -25.42 -9.70 -11.34
N ASN A 173 -25.07 -8.62 -10.64
CA ASN A 173 -24.46 -8.65 -9.31
C ASN A 173 -25.48 -8.51 -8.17
N SER A 174 -26.78 -8.31 -8.46
CA SER A 174 -27.88 -8.12 -7.49
C SER A 174 -28.73 -9.37 -7.26
N VAL A 175 -28.49 -10.46 -8.00
CA VAL A 175 -29.09 -11.78 -7.70
C VAL A 175 -28.33 -12.44 -6.54
N GLU A 176 -28.35 -11.83 -5.35
CA GLU A 176 -28.19 -12.52 -4.06
C GLU A 176 -28.34 -11.55 -2.87
N GLN A 177 -29.58 -11.13 -2.59
CA GLN A 177 -30.04 -11.00 -1.20
C GLN A 177 -31.47 -11.59 -1.04
N PRO A 178 -31.73 -12.40 0.00
CA PRO A 178 -32.98 -13.15 0.12
C PRO A 178 -34.01 -12.50 1.06
N GLU A 179 -35.28 -12.52 0.66
CA GLU A 179 -36.42 -12.50 1.61
C GLU A 179 -37.20 -13.83 1.61
N GLN A 180 -37.79 -14.12 2.77
CA GLN A 180 -38.10 -15.42 3.36
C GLN A 180 -39.34 -16.14 2.80
N LYS A 181 -39.28 -17.47 2.59
CA LYS A 181 -39.99 -18.49 3.44
C LYS A 181 -39.93 -19.93 2.91
N ALA A 182 -39.98 -20.82 3.91
CA ALA A 182 -40.34 -22.24 3.95
C ALA A 182 -39.18 -23.25 3.80
N ALA A 183 -39.03 -24.04 4.87
CA ALA A 183 -37.93 -24.92 5.17
C ALA A 183 -37.91 -26.20 4.31
N GLU A 184 -36.71 -26.59 3.84
CA GLU A 184 -36.19 -27.98 3.77
C GLU A 184 -34.72 -27.99 3.23
N PRO A 185 -33.96 -29.07 3.46
CA PRO A 185 -32.97 -29.24 4.53
C PRO A 185 -31.57 -28.67 4.24
N PHE A 186 -30.84 -28.38 5.34
CA PHE A 186 -29.42 -27.99 5.38
C PHE A 186 -28.52 -28.85 4.47
N THR A 187 -27.88 -28.23 3.49
CA THR A 187 -26.61 -28.69 2.92
C THR A 187 -25.48 -27.83 3.50
N PRO A 188 -24.41 -28.43 4.10
CA PRO A 188 -23.36 -27.67 4.78
C PRO A 188 -22.55 -26.76 3.84
N ALA A 189 -22.05 -25.66 4.40
CA ALA A 189 -21.40 -24.51 3.75
C ALA A 189 -20.02 -24.77 3.11
N PHE A 190 -19.75 -25.95 2.54
CA PHE A 190 -18.41 -26.28 1.99
C PHE A 190 -18.39 -26.55 0.48
N SER A 191 -19.48 -26.32 -0.26
CA SER A 191 -19.58 -26.80 -1.64
C SER A 191 -19.73 -25.76 -2.74
N GLN A 192 -19.41 -24.46 -2.53
CA GLN A 192 -19.09 -23.54 -3.63
C GLN A 192 -18.02 -22.50 -3.25
N PRO A 193 -16.98 -22.27 -4.09
CA PRO A 193 -15.85 -21.40 -3.78
C PRO A 193 -16.17 -19.92 -4.06
N LYS A 194 -16.01 -19.05 -3.05
CA LYS A 194 -16.00 -17.59 -3.24
C LYS A 194 -14.70 -17.18 -3.93
N ARG A 195 -14.78 -16.55 -5.10
CA ARG A 195 -13.64 -15.86 -5.74
C ARG A 195 -13.57 -14.42 -5.23
N SER A 196 -12.90 -14.20 -4.11
CA SER A 196 -12.28 -12.90 -3.85
C SER A 196 -10.98 -12.84 -4.66
N ARG A 197 -10.87 -11.89 -5.60
CA ARG A 197 -9.58 -11.60 -6.24
C ARG A 197 -8.76 -10.77 -5.25
N VAL A 198 -7.72 -11.38 -4.69
CA VAL A 198 -6.63 -10.62 -4.08
C VAL A 198 -5.99 -9.79 -5.19
N GLN A 199 -5.63 -8.55 -4.91
CA GLN A 199 -4.78 -7.74 -5.80
C GLN A 199 -3.46 -8.51 -5.98
N THR A 200 -3.20 -9.03 -7.18
CA THR A 200 -2.01 -9.83 -7.45
C THR A 200 -0.85 -8.90 -7.73
N PHE A 201 0.16 -8.92 -6.86
CA PHE A 201 1.40 -8.17 -7.00
C PHE A 201 2.35 -8.96 -7.92
N ASP A 202 1.99 -9.03 -9.20
CA ASP A 202 2.75 -9.72 -10.23
C ASP A 202 3.66 -8.72 -10.95
N LEU A 203 4.98 -8.88 -10.83
CA LEU A 203 5.98 -7.99 -11.45
C LEU A 203 5.88 -7.98 -12.98
N HIS A 204 5.66 -9.15 -13.57
CA HIS A 204 5.70 -9.35 -15.02
C HIS A 204 4.50 -10.20 -15.46
N PRO A 205 3.27 -9.67 -15.39
CA PRO A 205 2.06 -10.40 -15.77
C PRO A 205 2.07 -10.88 -17.22
N GLU A 206 2.89 -10.25 -18.07
CA GLU A 206 3.14 -10.62 -19.46
C GLU A 206 3.98 -11.90 -19.62
N ILE A 207 4.80 -12.26 -18.63
CA ILE A 207 5.64 -13.46 -18.68
C ILE A 207 4.84 -14.69 -18.21
N PRO A 208 4.66 -15.73 -19.04
CA PRO A 208 3.89 -16.91 -18.68
C PRO A 208 4.45 -17.64 -17.45
N LEU A 209 3.58 -18.15 -16.57
CA LEU A 209 3.98 -18.92 -15.38
C LEU A 209 4.90 -20.13 -15.67
N SER A 210 4.86 -20.68 -16.89
CA SER A 210 5.74 -21.77 -17.33
C SER A 210 7.19 -21.35 -17.52
N GLU A 211 7.45 -20.06 -17.71
CA GLU A 211 8.78 -19.48 -17.92
C GLU A 211 9.36 -18.88 -16.63
N ARG A 212 8.60 -18.95 -15.53
CA ARG A 212 9.00 -18.40 -14.22
C ARG A 212 9.66 -19.44 -13.33
N HIS A 213 10.58 -18.97 -12.50
CA HIS A 213 11.36 -19.79 -11.57
C HIS A 213 11.00 -19.50 -10.11
N THR A 214 11.04 -20.55 -9.28
CA THR A 214 10.83 -20.46 -7.84
C THR A 214 12.07 -21.07 -7.19
N PHE A 215 12.77 -20.28 -6.40
CA PHE A 215 13.99 -20.69 -5.73
C PHE A 215 13.72 -21.77 -4.67
N ASP A 216 14.52 -22.82 -4.66
CA ASP A 216 14.42 -23.89 -3.66
C ASP A 216 15.42 -23.62 -2.53
N LEU A 217 14.98 -22.90 -1.50
CA LEU A 217 15.83 -22.55 -0.37
C LEU A 217 16.26 -23.80 0.43
N ALA A 218 15.44 -24.86 0.41
CA ALA A 218 15.74 -26.09 1.16
C ALA A 218 16.98 -26.82 0.63
N SER A 219 17.36 -26.60 -0.64
CA SER A 219 18.57 -27.15 -1.25
C SER A 219 19.75 -26.17 -1.30
N HIS A 220 19.57 -24.92 -0.87
CA HIS A 220 20.56 -23.85 -0.95
C HIS A 220 20.70 -23.11 0.39
N GLU A 221 21.20 -23.80 1.42
CA GLU A 221 21.44 -23.17 2.72
C GLU A 221 22.52 -22.09 2.64
N VAL A 222 22.24 -20.92 3.22
CA VAL A 222 23.19 -19.81 3.32
C VAL A 222 24.26 -20.16 4.38
N PRO A 223 25.56 -20.14 4.04
CA PRO A 223 26.62 -20.48 4.98
C PRO A 223 26.79 -19.41 6.07
N GLU A 224 27.32 -19.82 7.23
CA GLU A 224 27.75 -18.87 8.26
C GLU A 224 28.96 -18.06 7.78
N ALA A 225 28.89 -16.73 7.92
CA ALA A 225 29.92 -15.82 7.48
C ALA A 225 30.17 -14.66 8.45
N GLY A 226 31.36 -14.06 8.32
CA GLY A 226 31.74 -12.85 9.05
C GLY A 226 30.99 -11.62 8.56
N LYS A 227 30.98 -10.54 9.36
CA LYS A 227 30.23 -9.32 9.06
C LYS A 227 30.53 -8.72 7.68
N LYS A 228 31.80 -8.61 7.29
CA LYS A 228 32.21 -8.03 5.99
C LYS A 228 31.83 -8.92 4.80
N GLU A 229 31.82 -10.23 4.98
CA GLU A 229 31.40 -11.16 3.94
C GLU A 229 29.89 -11.12 3.75
N ARG A 230 29.12 -11.11 4.84
CA ARG A 230 27.67 -10.86 4.81
C ARG A 230 27.32 -9.51 4.17
N PHE A 231 28.08 -8.45 4.46
CA PHE A 231 27.95 -7.16 3.80
C PHE A 231 28.14 -7.28 2.28
N GLY A 232 29.21 -7.95 1.84
CA GLY A 232 29.47 -8.19 0.43
C GLY A 232 28.34 -8.94 -0.27
N TRP A 233 27.77 -9.99 0.36
CA TRP A 233 26.61 -10.70 -0.18
C TRP A 233 25.38 -9.80 -0.30
N ASN A 234 25.09 -8.98 0.71
CA ASN A 234 23.98 -8.04 0.65
C ASN A 234 24.14 -7.05 -0.50
N MET A 235 25.34 -6.47 -0.66
CA MET A 235 25.62 -5.52 -1.75
C MET A 235 25.52 -6.16 -3.12
N GLU A 236 25.97 -7.40 -3.28
CA GLU A 236 25.87 -8.13 -4.54
C GLU A 236 24.41 -8.45 -4.89
N ALA A 237 23.62 -8.90 -3.90
CA ALA A 237 22.19 -9.14 -4.08
C ALA A 237 21.44 -7.85 -4.46
N ILE A 238 21.76 -6.72 -3.81
CA ILE A 238 21.17 -5.40 -4.14
C ILE A 238 21.54 -4.99 -5.56
N ARG A 239 22.79 -5.20 -5.99
CA ARG A 239 23.20 -4.90 -7.37
C ARG A 239 22.41 -5.71 -8.38
N VAL A 240 22.30 -7.03 -8.17
CA VAL A 240 21.51 -7.91 -9.04
C VAL A 240 20.04 -7.48 -9.06
N LEU A 241 19.45 -7.17 -7.90
CA LEU A 241 18.07 -6.67 -7.83
C LEU A 241 17.89 -5.41 -8.69
N LYS A 242 18.75 -4.41 -8.51
CA LYS A 242 18.69 -3.14 -9.26
C LYS A 242 18.92 -3.33 -10.76
N GLU A 243 19.77 -4.28 -11.15
CA GLU A 243 19.94 -4.66 -12.56
C GLU A 243 18.66 -5.30 -13.13
N CYS A 244 18.03 -6.21 -12.40
CA CYS A 244 16.74 -6.80 -12.82
C CYS A 244 15.63 -5.74 -12.93
N GLU A 245 15.55 -4.81 -11.99
CA GLU A 245 14.59 -3.70 -12.00
C GLU A 245 14.84 -2.74 -13.17
N PHE A 246 16.10 -2.34 -13.39
CA PHE A 246 16.47 -1.45 -14.48
C PHE A 246 16.20 -2.07 -15.85
N ASP A 247 16.52 -3.35 -16.02
CA ASP A 247 16.25 -4.10 -17.25
C ASP A 247 14.78 -4.52 -17.39
N ASN A 248 13.96 -4.30 -16.36
CA ASN A 248 12.57 -4.73 -16.26
C ASN A 248 12.40 -6.21 -16.61
N ARG A 249 13.15 -7.08 -15.92
CA ARG A 249 13.17 -8.53 -16.15
C ARG A 249 13.19 -9.32 -14.84
N PHE A 250 12.82 -10.60 -14.94
CA PHE A 250 13.09 -11.57 -13.89
C PHE A 250 14.57 -11.94 -13.80
N ALA A 251 15.01 -12.25 -12.59
CA ALA A 251 16.30 -12.86 -12.31
C ALA A 251 16.42 -14.27 -12.93
N THR A 252 17.59 -14.61 -13.46
CA THR A 252 17.90 -15.98 -13.89
C THR A 252 18.12 -16.90 -12.69
N PRO A 253 18.11 -18.24 -12.85
CA PRO A 253 18.40 -19.16 -11.76
C PRO A 253 19.74 -18.90 -11.06
N GLU A 254 20.78 -18.53 -11.81
CA GLU A 254 22.10 -18.18 -11.26
C GLU A 254 22.06 -16.86 -10.46
N GLU A 255 21.29 -15.87 -10.93
CA GLU A 255 21.06 -14.63 -10.20
C GLU A 255 20.21 -14.87 -8.93
N GLN A 256 19.25 -15.81 -8.96
CA GLN A 256 18.50 -16.23 -7.76
C GLN A 256 19.41 -16.80 -6.67
N GLU A 257 20.47 -17.54 -7.02
CA GLU A 257 21.46 -18.00 -6.04
C GLU A 257 22.17 -16.84 -5.35
N ILE A 258 22.50 -15.76 -6.09
CA ILE A 258 23.12 -14.55 -5.51
C ILE A 258 22.12 -13.83 -4.60
N LEU A 259 20.90 -13.61 -5.08
CA LEU A 259 19.82 -12.97 -4.33
C LEU A 259 19.51 -13.70 -3.01
N SER A 260 19.57 -15.04 -3.02
CA SER A 260 19.30 -15.87 -1.85
C SER A 260 20.32 -15.69 -0.71
N GLN A 261 21.50 -15.14 -0.99
CA GLN A 261 22.54 -14.89 0.00
C GLN A 261 22.33 -13.58 0.78
N TYR A 262 21.29 -12.80 0.45
CA TYR A 262 20.93 -11.63 1.21
C TYR A 262 20.50 -12.03 2.64
N VAL A 263 21.25 -11.56 3.62
CA VAL A 263 21.08 -11.91 5.04
C VAL A 263 20.60 -10.72 5.88
N GLY A 264 20.21 -9.63 5.22
CA GLY A 264 19.81 -8.38 5.86
C GLY A 264 20.92 -7.73 6.66
N TRP A 265 20.57 -6.62 7.31
CA TRP A 265 21.54 -5.77 8.03
C TRP A 265 21.68 -6.13 9.51
N GLY A 266 20.94 -7.14 9.98
CA GLY A 266 20.96 -7.66 11.33
C GLY A 266 22.39 -8.02 11.78
N GLY A 267 22.90 -7.29 12.78
CA GLY A 267 24.24 -7.50 13.32
C GLY A 267 25.39 -6.91 12.51
N ILE A 268 25.09 -6.02 11.54
CA ILE A 268 26.08 -5.24 10.77
C ILE A 268 25.83 -3.71 10.92
N PRO A 269 25.59 -3.16 12.13
CA PRO A 269 25.37 -1.72 12.29
C PRO A 269 26.60 -0.89 11.90
N GLU A 270 27.80 -1.48 11.92
CA GLU A 270 29.04 -0.78 11.58
C GLU A 270 29.09 -0.29 10.12
N ALA A 271 28.34 -0.91 9.20
CA ALA A 271 28.25 -0.47 7.81
C ALA A 271 27.54 0.88 7.64
N PHE A 272 26.81 1.33 8.66
CA PHE A 272 26.05 2.58 8.66
C PHE A 272 26.74 3.69 9.47
N ASP A 273 27.93 3.43 10.03
CA ASP A 273 28.67 4.40 10.84
C ASP A 273 29.74 5.13 10.01
N GLU A 274 29.40 6.34 9.56
CA GLU A 274 30.31 7.22 8.80
C GLU A 274 31.62 7.54 9.55
N ASN A 275 31.62 7.42 10.88
CA ASN A 275 32.74 7.76 11.73
C ASN A 275 33.64 6.54 12.03
N ASN A 276 33.30 5.34 11.52
CA ASN A 276 34.07 4.12 11.75
C ASN A 276 35.12 3.90 10.65
N PRO A 277 36.42 4.12 10.92
CA PRO A 277 37.45 4.02 9.88
C PRO A 277 37.66 2.59 9.37
N SER A 278 37.22 1.56 10.11
CA SER A 278 37.34 0.16 9.69
C SER A 278 36.26 -0.27 8.70
N TRP A 279 35.23 0.58 8.51
CA TRP A 279 34.06 0.36 7.66
C TRP A 279 33.83 1.50 6.67
N ALA A 280 34.80 2.41 6.49
CA ALA A 280 34.63 3.60 5.65
C ALA A 280 34.32 3.26 4.18
N ASP A 281 34.98 2.24 3.63
CA ASP A 281 34.75 1.80 2.26
C ASP A 281 33.34 1.19 2.11
N GLU A 282 32.94 0.33 3.05
CA GLU A 282 31.60 -0.27 3.10
C GLU A 282 30.49 0.77 3.27
N PHE A 283 30.70 1.78 4.13
CA PHE A 283 29.76 2.88 4.30
C PHE A 283 29.55 3.65 3.00
N ILE A 284 30.63 4.02 2.31
CA ILE A 284 30.54 4.75 1.03
C ILE A 284 29.82 3.92 -0.03
N GLU A 285 30.16 2.63 -0.13
CA GLU A 285 29.51 1.72 -1.07
C GLU A 285 28.01 1.62 -0.81
N LEU A 286 27.62 1.37 0.44
CA LEU A 286 26.22 1.24 0.85
C LEU A 286 25.44 2.54 0.61
N TYR A 287 25.96 3.66 1.11
CA TYR A 287 25.31 4.97 1.04
C TYR A 287 25.12 5.45 -0.41
N THR A 288 26.03 5.07 -1.30
CA THR A 288 25.93 5.42 -2.73
C THR A 288 24.98 4.50 -3.50
N ALA A 289 24.84 3.25 -3.06
CA ALA A 289 24.03 2.25 -3.77
C ALA A 289 22.53 2.40 -3.52
N LEU A 290 22.13 2.92 -2.35
CA LEU A 290 20.74 2.98 -1.91
C LEU A 290 20.12 4.37 -2.10
N SER A 291 18.81 4.42 -2.38
CA SER A 291 18.05 5.66 -2.24
C SER A 291 17.97 6.09 -0.75
N PRO A 292 17.62 7.34 -0.44
CA PRO A 292 17.46 7.79 0.96
C PRO A 292 16.51 6.89 1.77
N ASP A 293 15.34 6.55 1.21
CA ASP A 293 14.35 5.69 1.87
C ASP A 293 14.87 4.26 2.08
N GLU A 294 15.51 3.68 1.05
CA GLU A 294 16.11 2.34 1.15
C GLU A 294 17.22 2.32 2.21
N TYR A 295 18.02 3.38 2.29
CA TYR A 295 19.09 3.52 3.27
C TYR A 295 18.53 3.61 4.70
N GLU A 296 17.52 4.44 4.94
CA GLU A 296 16.91 4.56 6.27
C GLU A 296 16.20 3.26 6.69
N SER A 297 15.48 2.60 5.77
CA SER A 297 14.89 1.27 6.02
C SER A 297 15.95 0.23 6.38
N ALA A 298 17.01 0.15 5.57
CA ALA A 298 18.16 -0.73 5.80
C ALA A 298 18.80 -0.47 7.18
N ARG A 299 19.02 0.80 7.53
CA ARG A 299 19.60 1.22 8.80
C ARG A 299 18.72 0.87 9.99
N ALA A 300 17.42 1.14 9.89
CA ALA A 300 16.44 0.80 10.94
C ALA A 300 16.37 -0.72 11.20
N SER A 301 16.56 -1.53 10.16
CA SER A 301 16.50 -2.99 10.23
C SER A 301 17.70 -3.65 10.95
N THR A 302 18.79 -2.92 11.19
CA THR A 302 20.03 -3.45 11.80
C THR A 302 19.82 -4.10 13.17
N LEU A 303 18.79 -3.68 13.90
CA LEU A 303 18.44 -4.16 15.24
C LEU A 303 17.50 -5.37 15.23
N THR A 304 16.75 -5.59 14.14
CA THR A 304 15.54 -6.45 14.15
C THR A 304 15.49 -7.47 13.01
N ALA A 305 16.28 -7.32 11.94
CA ALA A 305 16.27 -8.21 10.77
C ALA A 305 17.05 -9.52 11.00
N PHE A 306 16.46 -10.44 11.76
CA PHE A 306 16.94 -11.82 11.87
C PHE A 306 15.96 -12.77 11.19
N TYR A 307 16.41 -13.47 10.15
CA TYR A 307 15.59 -14.46 9.47
C TYR A 307 15.44 -15.76 10.27
N THR A 308 14.26 -16.37 10.15
CA THR A 308 13.96 -17.66 10.77
C THR A 308 14.84 -18.77 10.18
N PRO A 309 15.56 -19.56 11.00
CA PRO A 309 16.40 -20.64 10.50
C PRO A 309 15.60 -21.74 9.75
N PRO A 310 16.14 -22.34 8.67
CA PRO A 310 15.45 -23.38 7.88
C PRO A 310 14.91 -24.55 8.71
N VAL A 311 15.65 -24.98 9.74
CA VAL A 311 15.22 -26.05 10.66
C VAL A 311 13.96 -25.70 11.46
N VAL A 312 13.79 -24.43 11.82
CA VAL A 312 12.60 -23.94 12.52
C VAL A 312 11.42 -23.90 11.55
N ILE A 313 11.63 -23.36 10.34
CA ILE A 313 10.60 -23.30 9.30
C ILE A 313 10.08 -24.70 8.94
N SER A 314 10.99 -25.66 8.73
CA SER A 314 10.64 -27.06 8.46
C SER A 314 9.83 -27.69 9.59
N SER A 315 10.12 -27.33 10.84
CA SER A 315 9.38 -27.81 12.01
C SER A 315 7.96 -27.21 12.08
N ILE A 316 7.80 -25.94 11.69
CA ILE A 316 6.50 -25.28 11.60
C ILE A 316 5.64 -25.94 10.51
N TYR A 317 6.17 -26.14 9.30
CA TYR A 317 5.44 -26.84 8.23
C TYR A 317 5.05 -28.27 8.62
N LYS A 318 5.93 -28.98 9.34
CA LYS A 318 5.62 -30.30 9.88
C LYS A 318 4.47 -30.26 10.89
N ALA A 319 4.40 -29.24 11.74
CA ALA A 319 3.29 -29.05 12.67
C ALA A 319 1.98 -28.77 11.91
N MET A 320 2.01 -27.91 10.89
CA MET A 320 0.86 -27.66 10.02
C MET A 320 0.35 -28.94 9.34
N GLU A 321 1.26 -29.78 8.83
CA GLU A 321 0.89 -31.08 8.24
C GLU A 321 0.20 -32.00 9.27
N GLN A 322 0.70 -32.02 10.51
CA GLN A 322 0.10 -32.80 11.61
C GLN A 322 -1.26 -32.26 12.04
N MET A 323 -1.51 -30.96 11.88
CA MET A 323 -2.82 -30.32 12.08
C MET A 323 -3.77 -30.60 10.90
N GLY A 324 -3.31 -31.24 9.83
CA GLY A 324 -4.11 -31.65 8.69
C GLY A 324 -4.11 -30.66 7.52
N PHE A 325 -3.30 -29.60 7.57
CA PHE A 325 -3.12 -28.70 6.43
C PHE A 325 -2.39 -29.41 5.29
N ARG A 326 -2.87 -29.25 4.06
CA ARG A 326 -2.35 -29.93 2.86
C ARG A 326 -2.26 -29.01 1.65
N GLU A 327 -3.25 -28.15 1.46
CA GLU A 327 -3.32 -27.19 0.36
C GLU A 327 -4.21 -26.01 0.78
N GLY A 328 -4.09 -24.89 0.07
CA GLY A 328 -4.91 -23.70 0.30
C GLY A 328 -4.16 -22.39 0.06
N ASN A 329 -4.78 -21.27 0.41
CA ASN A 329 -4.15 -19.96 0.42
C ASN A 329 -3.40 -19.75 1.74
N ILE A 330 -2.11 -19.43 1.67
CA ILE A 330 -1.23 -19.17 2.81
C ILE A 330 -0.83 -17.69 2.79
N LEU A 331 -1.00 -16.99 3.89
CA LEU A 331 -0.49 -15.62 4.07
C LEU A 331 0.81 -15.63 4.89
N GLU A 332 1.81 -14.90 4.42
CA GLU A 332 2.99 -14.53 5.19
C GLU A 332 3.06 -12.99 5.30
N PRO A 333 2.67 -12.39 6.44
CA PRO A 333 2.41 -10.94 6.54
C PRO A 333 3.67 -10.07 6.70
N SER A 334 4.84 -10.68 6.88
CA SER A 334 6.16 -10.03 7.01
C SER A 334 7.22 -10.98 6.47
N CYS A 335 7.22 -11.18 5.15
CA CYS A 335 7.91 -12.30 4.53
C CYS A 335 9.42 -12.11 4.38
N GLY A 336 9.95 -10.90 4.55
CA GLY A 336 11.34 -10.60 4.25
C GLY A 336 11.69 -11.01 2.83
N ILE A 337 12.82 -11.70 2.64
CA ILE A 337 13.18 -12.29 1.34
C ILE A 337 12.40 -13.58 0.99
N GLY A 338 11.47 -14.02 1.86
CA GLY A 338 10.54 -15.13 1.62
C GLY A 338 11.04 -16.51 2.06
N ASN A 339 11.80 -16.63 3.15
CA ASN A 339 12.33 -17.92 3.61
C ASN A 339 11.25 -18.98 3.87
N PHE A 340 10.06 -18.60 4.37
CA PHE A 340 8.96 -19.57 4.51
C PHE A 340 8.43 -20.02 3.15
N ILE A 341 8.36 -19.12 2.18
CA ILE A 341 7.95 -19.39 0.79
C ILE A 341 8.89 -20.44 0.16
N GLY A 342 10.21 -20.24 0.25
CA GLY A 342 11.20 -21.14 -0.33
C GLY A 342 11.38 -22.48 0.39
N MET A 343 10.77 -22.64 1.56
CA MET A 343 10.83 -23.87 2.37
C MET A 343 9.50 -24.65 2.35
N LEU A 344 8.54 -24.26 1.49
CA LEU A 344 7.27 -24.96 1.35
C LEU A 344 7.52 -26.44 0.99
N PRO A 345 7.07 -27.42 1.80
CA PRO A 345 7.33 -28.82 1.52
C PRO A 345 6.53 -29.31 0.31
N GLN A 346 7.04 -30.35 -0.35
CA GLN A 346 6.37 -31.00 -1.49
C GLN A 346 4.92 -31.41 -1.19
N SER A 347 4.63 -31.82 0.05
CA SER A 347 3.29 -32.20 0.49
C SER A 347 2.27 -31.04 0.50
N MET A 348 2.72 -29.80 0.32
CA MET A 348 1.93 -28.58 0.30
C MET A 348 2.14 -27.74 -0.98
N GLN A 349 2.81 -28.29 -1.99
CA GLN A 349 3.17 -27.59 -3.24
C GLN A 349 1.97 -26.98 -4.00
N ASP A 350 0.76 -27.52 -3.79
CA ASP A 350 -0.47 -27.08 -4.46
C ASP A 350 -1.10 -25.85 -3.75
N SER A 351 -0.45 -25.37 -2.67
CA SER A 351 -0.82 -24.15 -1.97
C SER A 351 -0.42 -22.90 -2.75
N LYS A 352 -1.19 -21.82 -2.55
CA LYS A 352 -0.84 -20.49 -3.05
C LYS A 352 -0.39 -19.63 -1.90
N ILE A 353 0.84 -19.13 -1.97
CA ILE A 353 1.40 -18.25 -0.94
C ILE A 353 1.20 -16.79 -1.36
N TYR A 354 0.95 -15.95 -0.37
CA TYR A 354 0.82 -14.50 -0.48
C TYR A 354 1.74 -13.86 0.55
N GLY A 355 2.70 -13.07 0.10
CA GLY A 355 3.64 -12.37 0.96
C GLY A 355 3.30 -10.88 1.10
N VAL A 356 3.60 -10.30 2.25
CA VAL A 356 3.66 -8.85 2.45
C VAL A 356 4.98 -8.55 3.13
N GLU A 357 5.69 -7.53 2.67
CA GLU A 357 6.92 -7.05 3.28
C GLU A 357 7.02 -5.53 3.11
N ILE A 358 7.40 -4.83 4.18
CA ILE A 358 7.49 -3.37 4.20
C ILE A 358 8.83 -2.88 3.61
N ASP A 359 9.90 -3.64 3.80
CA ASP A 359 11.21 -3.29 3.25
C ASP A 359 11.27 -3.57 1.74
N LYS A 360 11.38 -2.51 0.93
CA LYS A 360 11.35 -2.58 -0.54
C LYS A 360 12.42 -3.53 -1.11
N ILE A 361 13.64 -3.49 -0.57
CA ILE A 361 14.74 -4.35 -1.01
C ILE A 361 14.42 -5.83 -0.72
N SER A 362 14.02 -6.14 0.51
CA SER A 362 13.65 -7.50 0.90
C SER A 362 12.47 -8.03 0.08
N ALA A 363 11.43 -7.21 -0.12
CA ALA A 363 10.26 -7.55 -0.92
C ALA A 363 10.64 -7.79 -2.40
N GLY A 364 11.47 -6.92 -2.98
CA GLY A 364 11.98 -7.07 -4.35
C GLY A 364 12.79 -8.35 -4.54
N ILE A 365 13.69 -8.65 -3.60
CA ILE A 365 14.43 -9.92 -3.59
C ILE A 365 13.46 -11.11 -3.53
N ALA A 366 12.46 -11.07 -2.64
CA ALA A 366 11.48 -12.14 -2.52
C ALA A 366 10.68 -12.35 -3.82
N GLN A 367 10.28 -11.26 -4.49
CA GLN A 367 9.59 -11.32 -5.79
C GLN A 367 10.48 -11.95 -6.88
N GLN A 368 11.78 -11.67 -6.87
CA GLN A 368 12.73 -12.26 -7.80
C GLN A 368 13.03 -13.73 -7.50
N LEU A 369 13.09 -14.13 -6.22
CA LEU A 369 13.28 -15.51 -5.79
C LEU A 369 12.04 -16.37 -6.06
N TYR A 370 10.84 -15.82 -5.88
CA TYR A 370 9.59 -16.56 -5.92
C TYR A 370 8.63 -15.99 -6.98
N GLN A 371 9.05 -16.04 -8.24
CA GLN A 371 8.40 -15.36 -9.38
C GLN A 371 6.95 -15.83 -9.69
N LYS A 372 6.49 -16.90 -9.04
CA LYS A 372 5.12 -17.45 -9.14
C LYS A 372 4.22 -17.07 -7.96
N THR A 373 4.78 -16.37 -6.97
CA THR A 373 4.14 -16.00 -5.71
C THR A 373 3.76 -14.52 -5.76
N SER A 374 2.61 -14.17 -5.18
CA SER A 374 2.19 -12.77 -5.07
C SER A 374 2.79 -12.15 -3.82
N ILE A 375 3.66 -11.16 -3.96
CA ILE A 375 4.36 -10.52 -2.84
C ILE A 375 4.16 -9.01 -2.92
N ALA A 376 3.57 -8.41 -1.89
CA ALA A 376 3.31 -6.99 -1.78
C ALA A 376 4.48 -6.26 -1.08
N ALA A 377 5.06 -5.26 -1.74
CA ALA A 377 6.09 -4.39 -1.17
C ALA A 377 5.45 -3.16 -0.51
N GLN A 378 4.80 -3.36 0.64
CA GLN A 378 4.04 -2.31 1.34
C GLN A 378 3.81 -2.66 2.82
N PRO A 379 3.45 -1.68 3.66
CA PRO A 379 3.08 -1.94 5.06
C PRO A 379 1.87 -2.89 5.18
N PHE A 380 1.88 -3.74 6.22
CA PHE A 380 0.80 -4.72 6.45
C PHE A 380 -0.53 -4.05 6.83
N GLU A 381 -0.49 -2.86 7.44
CA GLU A 381 -1.63 -1.95 7.68
C GLU A 381 -2.35 -1.54 6.40
N GLU A 382 -1.62 -1.27 5.34
CA GLU A 382 -2.16 -0.81 4.07
C GLU A 382 -2.52 -1.97 3.13
N ALA A 383 -2.04 -3.18 3.42
CA ALA A 383 -2.33 -4.37 2.63
C ALA A 383 -3.83 -4.66 2.59
N ASN A 384 -4.45 -4.39 1.43
CA ASN A 384 -5.88 -4.61 1.19
C ASN A 384 -6.16 -6.09 0.93
N ILE A 385 -6.18 -6.85 2.02
CA ILE A 385 -6.36 -8.29 1.98
C ILE A 385 -7.74 -8.65 2.57
N PRO A 386 -8.56 -9.46 1.87
CA PRO A 386 -9.90 -9.82 2.34
C PRO A 386 -9.86 -10.63 3.65
N ASP A 387 -10.81 -10.34 4.53
CA ASP A 387 -11.03 -11.12 5.75
C ASP A 387 -11.53 -12.53 5.43
N SER A 388 -11.21 -13.49 6.31
CA SER A 388 -11.63 -14.89 6.17
C SER A 388 -11.29 -15.54 4.82
N PHE A 389 -10.18 -15.14 4.21
CA PHE A 389 -9.76 -15.62 2.89
C PHE A 389 -8.72 -16.73 2.95
N PHE A 390 -7.80 -16.70 3.90
CA PHE A 390 -6.70 -17.66 3.95
C PHE A 390 -7.06 -18.93 4.71
N ASP A 391 -6.51 -20.03 4.22
CA ASP A 391 -6.54 -21.35 4.84
C ASP A 391 -5.45 -21.48 5.91
N ALA A 392 -4.33 -20.77 5.75
CA ALA A 392 -3.30 -20.64 6.76
C ALA A 392 -2.64 -19.25 6.80
N VAL A 393 -2.13 -18.87 7.97
CA VAL A 393 -1.16 -17.78 8.11
C VAL A 393 0.12 -18.39 8.68
N ILE A 394 1.28 -18.02 8.16
CA ILE A 394 2.58 -18.47 8.63
C ILE A 394 3.53 -17.28 8.65
N GLY A 395 4.63 -17.37 9.40
CA GLY A 395 5.69 -16.38 9.33
C GLY A 395 6.29 -16.05 10.68
N ASN A 396 7.25 -15.13 10.67
CA ASN A 396 7.80 -14.53 11.87
C ASN A 396 7.37 -13.07 11.91
N VAL A 397 6.49 -12.72 12.86
CA VAL A 397 6.00 -11.35 13.01
C VAL A 397 7.10 -10.44 13.56
N PRO A 398 7.09 -9.14 13.25
CA PRO A 398 8.03 -8.20 13.84
C PRO A 398 7.82 -8.06 15.35
N PHE A 399 8.91 -7.81 16.09
CA PHE A 399 8.90 -7.58 17.53
C PHE A 399 9.46 -6.21 17.87
N GLY A 400 8.81 -5.51 18.81
CA GLY A 400 9.25 -4.21 19.30
C GLY A 400 8.11 -3.47 20.01
N ASP A 401 8.48 -2.42 20.74
CA ASP A 401 7.54 -1.51 21.41
C ASP A 401 7.02 -0.44 20.42
N ILE A 402 6.62 -0.90 19.24
CA ILE A 402 6.12 -0.09 18.13
C ILE A 402 4.59 -0.26 18.06
N ARG A 403 3.88 0.81 17.73
CA ARG A 403 2.44 0.77 17.49
C ARG A 403 2.16 1.11 16.05
N VAL A 404 1.28 0.34 15.43
CA VAL A 404 0.84 0.55 14.05
C VAL A 404 -0.46 1.32 14.07
N ASN A 405 -0.56 2.36 13.24
CA ASN A 405 -1.75 3.19 13.12
C ASN A 405 -2.72 2.57 12.10
N ASP A 406 -3.46 1.54 12.52
CA ASP A 406 -4.56 0.96 11.74
C ASP A 406 -5.88 1.25 12.45
N ARG A 407 -6.74 2.10 11.86
CA ARG A 407 -8.00 2.58 12.46
C ARG A 407 -8.87 1.45 13.01
N ARG A 408 -8.88 0.28 12.37
CA ARG A 408 -9.68 -0.89 12.80
C ARG A 408 -9.19 -1.46 14.14
N TYR A 409 -7.89 -1.38 14.41
CA TYR A 409 -7.26 -1.99 15.58
C TYR A 409 -6.78 -0.96 16.63
N ASN A 410 -6.73 0.33 16.30
CA ASN A 410 -6.26 1.41 17.19
C ASN A 410 -6.88 1.38 18.60
N LYS A 411 -8.17 1.01 18.71
CA LYS A 411 -8.88 0.88 20.01
C LYS A 411 -8.27 -0.15 20.96
N HIS A 412 -7.52 -1.13 20.44
CA HIS A 412 -6.88 -2.18 21.22
C HIS A 412 -5.48 -1.81 21.68
N ASN A 413 -4.88 -0.76 21.08
CA ASN A 413 -3.57 -0.24 21.48
C ASN A 413 -2.49 -1.35 21.48
N PHE A 414 -2.49 -2.19 20.45
CA PHE A 414 -1.58 -3.31 20.31
C PHE A 414 -0.13 -2.85 20.10
N LEU A 415 0.81 -3.64 20.64
CA LEU A 415 2.20 -3.62 20.16
C LEU A 415 2.26 -4.29 18.79
N ILE A 416 3.33 -4.05 18.03
CA ILE A 416 3.43 -4.49 16.64
C ILE A 416 3.20 -5.99 16.45
N HIS A 417 3.75 -6.84 17.32
CA HIS A 417 3.53 -8.30 17.27
C HIS A 417 2.07 -8.68 17.50
N ASP A 418 1.42 -8.09 18.52
CA ASP A 418 0.01 -8.34 18.82
C ASP A 418 -0.90 -7.87 17.67
N TYR A 419 -0.56 -6.75 17.06
CA TYR A 419 -1.26 -6.22 15.89
C TYR A 419 -1.16 -7.18 14.70
N PHE A 420 0.03 -7.69 14.40
CA PHE A 420 0.22 -8.66 13.32
C PHE A 420 -0.60 -9.94 13.56
N PHE A 421 -0.63 -10.46 14.80
CA PHE A 421 -1.50 -11.60 15.14
C PHE A 421 -2.99 -11.28 15.00
N ALA A 422 -3.43 -10.13 15.52
CA ALA A 422 -4.84 -9.73 15.48
C ALA A 422 -5.34 -9.55 14.05
N LYS A 423 -4.58 -8.84 13.21
CA LYS A 423 -4.93 -8.64 11.80
C LYS A 423 -4.87 -9.96 11.03
N SER A 424 -3.84 -10.77 11.24
CA SER A 424 -3.72 -12.10 10.62
C SER A 424 -4.91 -13.01 10.96
N LEU A 425 -5.40 -12.96 12.20
CA LEU A 425 -6.55 -13.74 12.63
C LEU A 425 -7.84 -13.33 11.90
N ASP A 426 -8.03 -12.02 11.66
CA ASP A 426 -9.16 -11.53 10.84
C ASP A 426 -9.06 -11.98 9.38
N LYS A 427 -7.83 -12.17 8.86
CA LYS A 427 -7.60 -12.67 7.49
C LYS A 427 -7.78 -14.18 7.37
N LEU A 428 -7.60 -14.91 8.45
CA LEU A 428 -7.75 -16.36 8.51
C LEU A 428 -9.24 -16.75 8.53
N ARG A 429 -9.63 -17.73 7.71
CA ARG A 429 -10.99 -18.24 7.72
C ARG A 429 -11.25 -19.12 8.96
N PRO A 430 -12.51 -19.32 9.38
CA PRO A 430 -12.84 -20.28 10.43
C PRO A 430 -12.27 -21.68 10.13
N GLY A 431 -11.50 -22.21 11.08
CA GLY A 431 -10.83 -23.52 10.95
C GLY A 431 -9.50 -23.49 10.17
N GLY A 432 -9.00 -22.31 9.79
CA GLY A 432 -7.65 -22.16 9.27
C GLY A 432 -6.57 -22.39 10.34
N VAL A 433 -5.32 -22.53 9.89
CA VAL A 433 -4.14 -22.79 10.74
C VAL A 433 -3.26 -21.54 10.83
N MET A 434 -2.81 -21.18 12.03
CA MET A 434 -1.83 -20.12 12.27
C MET A 434 -0.70 -20.63 13.14
#